data_AF-A0A376ABW5-F1
#
_entry.id   AF-A0A376ABW5-F1
#
_cell.length_a   1.000
_cell.length_b   1.000
_cell.length_c   1.000
_cell.angle_alpha   90.00
_cell.angle_beta   90.00
_cell.angle_gamma   90.00
#
_symmetry.space_group_name_H-M   'P 1'
#
loop_
_entity.id
_entity.type
_entity.pdbx_description
1 polymer ?
#
loop_
_entity_poly.entity_id
_entity_poly.type
_entity_poly.pdbx_seq_one_letter_code
_entity_poly.pdbx_strand_id
1 'polypeptide(L)'
;MGHALMENRNGLVVDAELTLATGLAEREATLAMLDRRSAKSQRITLAADKAYDVEDFVGSLRARKVRPHIAINGSVSKTGKVRKTAIDKRTTHHPGYGISLRCRKRIEEVFGWIKAQTGFAKVEVQGRPKVAAAFGFAIAAYNLVRLPRLIAGATT
;
A
#
# COMPACT_ATOMS: atom_id res chain seq x y z
N MET A 1 11.16 7.51 -5.42
CA MET A 1 10.58 6.55 -4.47
C MET A 1 9.50 5.77 -5.18
N GLY A 2 9.53 4.44 -5.07
CA GLY A 2 8.52 3.57 -5.68
C GLY A 2 7.39 3.28 -4.71
N HIS A 3 6.16 3.36 -5.19
CA HIS A 3 4.92 3.08 -4.47
C HIS A 3 4.21 1.93 -5.15
N ALA A 4 3.50 1.12 -4.37
CA ALA A 4 2.73 0.00 -4.90
C ALA A 4 1.41 -0.16 -4.13
N LEU A 5 0.32 -0.39 -4.86
CA LEU A 5 -0.93 -0.90 -4.30
C LEU A 5 -1.01 -2.39 -4.54
N MET A 6 -1.33 -3.14 -3.48
CA MET A 6 -1.47 -4.59 -3.52
C MET A 6 -2.91 -5.01 -3.18
N GLU A 7 -3.42 -6.00 -3.90
CA GLU A 7 -4.66 -6.69 -3.58
C GLU A 7 -4.40 -7.71 -2.44
N ASN A 8 -5.14 -7.59 -1.34
CA ASN A 8 -4.82 -8.27 -0.08
C ASN A 8 -5.02 -9.79 -0.09
N ARG A 9 -5.94 -10.32 -0.91
CA ARG A 9 -6.26 -11.76 -0.96
C ARG A 9 -5.07 -12.54 -1.50
N ASN A 10 -4.57 -12.13 -2.65
CA ASN A 10 -3.55 -12.87 -3.38
C ASN A 10 -2.13 -12.29 -3.22
N GLY A 11 -2.02 -11.04 -2.78
CA GLY A 11 -0.74 -10.35 -2.69
C GLY A 11 -0.19 -9.94 -4.05
N LEU A 12 -1.06 -9.70 -5.02
CA LEU A 12 -0.69 -9.19 -6.35
C LEU A 12 -0.68 -7.67 -6.33
N VAL A 13 0.32 -7.08 -6.99
CA VAL A 13 0.38 -5.63 -7.18
C VAL A 13 -0.56 -5.23 -8.31
N VAL A 14 -1.38 -4.21 -8.06
CA VAL A 14 -2.45 -3.76 -8.97
C VAL A 14 -2.27 -2.32 -9.47
N ASP A 15 -1.40 -1.55 -8.82
CA ASP A 15 -0.93 -0.25 -9.33
C ASP A 15 0.47 0.01 -8.75
N ALA A 16 1.28 0.77 -9.47
CA ALA A 16 2.61 1.16 -9.05
C ALA A 16 2.94 2.56 -9.59
N GLU A 17 3.65 3.36 -8.79
CA GLU A 17 3.99 4.72 -9.16
C GLU A 17 5.40 5.09 -8.68
N LEU A 18 6.11 5.91 -9.45
CA LEU A 18 7.41 6.44 -9.07
C LEU A 18 7.35 7.96 -8.93
N THR A 19 7.58 8.45 -7.71
CA THR A 19 7.61 9.90 -7.42
C THR A 19 8.98 10.34 -6.94
N LEU A 20 9.16 11.66 -6.77
CA LEU A 20 10.25 12.17 -5.93
C LEU A 20 9.98 11.83 -4.46
N ALA A 21 11.04 11.73 -3.66
CA ALA A 21 10.91 11.57 -2.23
C ALA A 21 10.60 12.93 -1.60
N THR A 22 9.36 13.11 -1.17
CA THR A 22 8.90 14.28 -0.40
C THR A 22 8.19 13.78 0.86
N GLY A 23 7.93 14.66 1.84
CA GLY A 23 7.23 14.27 3.07
C GLY A 23 5.76 13.85 2.87
N LEU A 24 5.18 14.11 1.69
CA LEU A 24 3.78 13.78 1.35
C LEU A 24 3.66 12.75 0.23
N ALA A 25 4.75 12.46 -0.48
CA ALA A 25 4.77 11.65 -1.70
C ALA A 25 4.02 10.32 -1.58
N GLU A 26 4.17 9.62 -0.47
CA GLU A 26 3.48 8.37 -0.20
C GLU A 26 1.96 8.49 -0.22
N ARG A 27 1.43 9.50 0.47
CA ARG A 27 0.00 9.73 0.61
C ARG A 27 -0.58 10.27 -0.69
N GLU A 28 0.12 11.19 -1.35
CA GLU A 28 -0.27 11.74 -2.65
C GLU A 28 -0.31 10.66 -3.72
N ALA A 29 0.75 9.85 -3.84
CA ALA A 29 0.79 8.72 -4.76
C ALA A 29 -0.30 7.69 -4.45
N THR A 30 -0.57 7.43 -3.17
CA THR A 30 -1.67 6.53 -2.79
C THR A 30 -3.02 7.03 -3.27
N LEU A 31 -3.32 8.32 -3.10
CA LEU A 31 -4.57 8.90 -3.59
C LEU A 31 -4.63 8.90 -5.11
N ALA A 32 -3.54 9.24 -5.80
CA ALA A 32 -3.46 9.21 -7.26
C ALA A 32 -3.66 7.79 -7.82
N MET A 33 -3.02 6.78 -7.22
CA MET A 33 -3.22 5.36 -7.56
C MET A 33 -4.67 4.91 -7.30
N LEU A 34 -5.30 5.36 -6.21
CA LEU A 34 -6.71 5.05 -5.94
C LEU A 34 -7.64 5.70 -6.96
N ASP A 35 -7.37 6.94 -7.37
CA ASP A 35 -8.18 7.68 -8.33
C ASP A 35 -8.10 7.08 -9.74
N ARG A 36 -6.99 6.41 -10.10
CA ARG A 36 -6.85 5.64 -11.35
C ARG A 36 -7.69 4.37 -11.38
N ARG A 37 -8.12 3.84 -10.23
CA ARG A 37 -8.89 2.59 -10.17
C ARG A 37 -10.36 2.84 -10.47
N SER A 38 -10.85 2.31 -11.60
CA SER A 38 -12.21 2.54 -12.11
C SER A 38 -13.34 1.77 -11.40
N ALA A 39 -13.06 1.01 -10.34
CA ALA A 39 -14.07 0.15 -9.71
C ALA A 39 -14.95 0.92 -8.70
N LYS A 40 -15.95 1.66 -9.21
CA LYS A 40 -17.00 2.33 -8.41
C LYS A 40 -18.06 1.36 -7.86
N SER A 41 -18.05 0.08 -8.23
CA SER A 41 -19.13 -0.87 -7.90
C SER A 41 -18.95 -1.59 -6.55
N GLN A 42 -17.75 -1.63 -5.97
CA GLN A 42 -17.52 -2.31 -4.69
C GLN A 42 -16.82 -1.40 -3.68
N ARG A 43 -17.18 -1.56 -2.40
CA ARG A 43 -16.54 -0.85 -1.28
C ARG A 43 -15.08 -1.31 -1.17
N ILE A 44 -14.14 -0.40 -1.46
CA ILE A 44 -12.70 -0.66 -1.34
C ILE A 44 -12.25 -0.36 0.09
N THR A 45 -11.36 -1.20 0.62
CA THR A 45 -10.63 -0.96 1.87
C THR A 45 -9.16 -0.73 1.56
N LEU A 46 -8.55 0.29 2.15
CA LEU A 46 -7.10 0.53 2.03
C LEU A 46 -6.41 0.16 3.33
N ALA A 47 -5.47 -0.77 3.27
CA ALA A 47 -4.61 -1.10 4.39
C ALA A 47 -3.33 -0.27 4.35
N ALA A 48 -2.99 0.45 5.42
CA ALA A 48 -1.75 1.24 5.48
C ALA A 48 -1.06 1.17 6.85
N ASP A 49 0.20 1.58 6.90
CA ASP A 49 0.97 1.67 8.14
C ASP A 49 0.47 2.81 9.05
N LYS A 50 0.86 2.80 10.33
CA LYS A 50 0.53 3.85 11.31
C LYS A 50 1.00 5.24 10.90
N ALA A 51 2.01 5.37 10.05
CA ALA A 51 2.43 6.66 9.50
C ALA A 51 1.32 7.35 8.68
N TYR A 52 0.34 6.59 8.17
CA TYR A 52 -0.80 7.10 7.41
C TYR A 52 -1.98 7.50 8.31
N ASP A 53 -1.91 7.31 9.63
CA ASP A 53 -2.92 7.75 10.60
C ASP A 53 -2.82 9.28 10.79
N VAL A 54 -3.29 9.99 9.76
CA VAL A 54 -3.31 11.45 9.65
C VAL A 54 -4.71 11.88 9.22
N GLU A 55 -5.26 12.89 9.90
CA GLU A 55 -6.65 13.36 9.72
C GLU A 55 -6.98 13.67 8.26
N ASP A 56 -6.14 14.47 7.59
CA ASP A 56 -6.36 14.86 6.18
C ASP A 56 -6.38 13.67 5.23
N PHE A 57 -5.50 12.69 5.46
CA PHE A 57 -5.42 11.49 4.61
C PHE A 57 -6.63 10.59 4.82
N VAL A 58 -7.01 10.36 6.08
CA VAL A 58 -8.20 9.59 6.42
C VAL A 58 -9.47 10.27 5.89
N GLY A 59 -9.56 11.59 5.96
CA GLY A 59 -10.63 12.38 5.36
C GLY A 59 -10.69 12.19 3.84
N SER A 60 -9.54 12.27 3.17
CA SER A 60 -9.43 12.07 1.72
C SER A 60 -9.87 10.68 1.25
N LEU A 61 -9.59 9.63 2.05
CA LEU A 61 -10.07 8.26 1.78
C LEU A 61 -11.59 8.15 1.93
N ARG A 62 -12.15 8.74 2.99
CA ARG A 62 -13.60 8.73 3.25
C ARG A 62 -14.37 9.46 2.16
N ALA A 63 -13.87 10.60 1.69
CA ALA A 63 -14.45 11.33 0.57
C ALA A 63 -14.51 10.47 -0.72
N ARG A 64 -13.51 9.59 -0.90
CA ARG A 64 -13.45 8.60 -1.99
C ARG A 64 -14.25 7.31 -1.70
N LYS A 65 -15.00 7.25 -0.60
CA LYS A 65 -15.72 6.05 -0.12
C LYS A 65 -14.80 4.84 0.12
N VAL A 66 -13.52 5.07 0.40
CA VAL A 66 -12.54 4.04 0.76
C VAL A 66 -12.49 3.91 2.29
N ARG A 67 -12.64 2.67 2.80
CA ARG A 67 -12.54 2.41 4.25
C ARG A 67 -11.06 2.36 4.67
N PRO A 68 -10.64 3.18 5.65
CA PRO A 68 -9.23 3.28 6.05
C PRO A 68 -8.86 2.17 7.05
N HIS A 69 -8.36 1.02 6.58
CA HIS A 69 -7.78 -0.02 7.44
C HIS A 69 -6.33 0.33 7.81
N ILE A 70 -6.14 1.48 8.44
CA ILE A 70 -4.83 2.02 8.79
C ILE A 70 -4.51 1.65 10.23
N ALA A 71 -3.29 1.20 10.50
CA ALA A 71 -2.87 0.90 11.87
C ALA A 71 -2.92 2.17 12.73
N ILE A 72 -3.47 2.09 13.94
CA ILE A 72 -3.58 3.24 14.84
C ILE A 72 -2.19 3.66 15.31
N ASN A 73 -1.88 4.95 15.22
CA ASN A 73 -0.68 5.53 15.81
C ASN A 73 -0.90 5.89 17.28
N GLY A 74 -0.79 4.91 18.16
CA GLY A 74 -0.98 5.05 19.61
C GLY A 74 0.24 5.56 20.37
N SER A 75 1.18 6.26 19.73
CA SER A 75 2.40 6.74 20.40
C SER A 75 2.08 7.64 21.60
N VAL A 76 2.76 7.43 22.72
CA VAL A 76 2.63 8.26 23.92
C VAL A 76 3.67 9.37 23.87
N SER A 77 3.23 10.62 24.03
CA SER A 77 4.13 11.78 24.11
C SER A 77 4.96 11.77 25.39
N LYS A 78 6.02 12.59 25.44
CA LYS A 78 6.87 12.76 26.63
C LYS A 78 6.08 13.16 27.89
N THR A 79 4.91 13.78 27.72
CA THR A 79 4.03 14.21 28.82
C THR A 79 2.96 13.17 29.16
N GLY A 80 3.10 11.92 28.72
CA GLY A 80 2.15 10.82 29.02
C GLY A 80 0.85 10.84 28.21
N LYS A 81 0.67 11.81 27.30
CA LYS A 81 -0.55 11.91 26.48
C LYS A 81 -0.47 11.02 25.25
N VAL A 82 -1.47 10.15 25.06
CA VAL A 82 -1.61 9.33 23.85
C VAL A 82 -1.94 10.22 22.66
N ARG A 83 -1.27 9.98 21.54
CA ARG A 83 -1.55 10.66 20.27
C ARG A 83 -3.00 10.41 19.83
N LYS A 84 -3.66 11.45 19.31
CA LYS A 84 -4.99 11.33 18.70
C LYS A 84 -4.89 10.52 17.39
N THR A 85 -5.88 9.67 17.15
CA THR A 85 -6.02 8.88 15.92
C THR A 85 -7.21 9.38 15.11
N ALA A 86 -7.08 9.35 13.79
CA ALA A 86 -8.18 9.64 12.86
C ALA A 86 -9.06 8.41 12.59
N ILE A 87 -8.64 7.22 13.07
CA ILE A 87 -9.36 5.97 12.92
C ILE A 87 -10.37 5.79 14.07
N ASP A 88 -11.64 5.65 13.71
CA ASP A 88 -12.73 5.51 14.67
C ASP A 88 -13.08 4.04 14.95
N LYS A 89 -13.82 3.81 16.05
CA LYS A 89 -14.28 2.47 16.46
C LYS A 89 -15.15 1.77 15.42
N ARG A 90 -15.86 2.53 14.58
CA ARG A 90 -16.68 1.97 13.48
C ARG A 90 -15.83 1.24 12.44
N THR A 91 -14.56 1.63 12.33
CA THR A 91 -13.59 1.00 11.44
C THR A 91 -12.93 -0.18 12.11
N THR A 92 -12.50 -0.04 13.37
CA THR A 92 -11.74 -1.08 14.08
C THR A 92 -12.59 -2.25 14.60
N HIS A 93 -13.89 -2.06 14.80
CA HIS A 93 -14.79 -3.10 15.33
C HIS A 93 -14.98 -4.29 14.39
N HIS A 94 -14.78 -4.11 13.08
CA HIS A 94 -15.00 -5.20 12.13
C HIS A 94 -13.78 -6.13 12.04
N PRO A 95 -13.97 -7.47 12.00
CA PRO A 95 -12.87 -8.43 11.85
C PRO A 95 -11.98 -8.17 10.62
N GLY A 96 -12.58 -7.64 9.54
CA GLY A 96 -11.88 -7.27 8.32
C GLY A 96 -10.76 -6.23 8.51
N TYR A 97 -10.85 -5.39 9.54
CA TYR A 97 -9.78 -4.45 9.89
C TYR A 97 -8.51 -5.21 10.31
N GLY A 98 -8.64 -6.14 11.26
CA GLY A 98 -7.52 -6.97 11.72
C GLY A 98 -6.94 -7.86 10.61
N ILE A 99 -7.79 -8.46 9.78
CA ILE A 99 -7.34 -9.28 8.63
C ILE A 99 -6.53 -8.43 7.65
N SER A 100 -7.05 -7.27 7.26
CA SER A 100 -6.41 -6.36 6.31
C SER A 100 -5.05 -5.87 6.79
N LEU A 101 -4.92 -5.55 8.08
CA LEU A 101 -3.64 -5.16 8.68
C LEU A 101 -2.60 -6.29 8.70
N ARG A 102 -3.03 -7.55 8.86
CA ARG A 102 -2.12 -8.70 8.72
C ARG A 102 -1.68 -8.89 7.28
N CYS A 103 -2.63 -8.89 6.34
CA CYS A 103 -2.34 -9.04 4.91
C CYS A 103 -1.45 -7.94 4.35
N ARG A 104 -1.62 -6.68 4.80
CA ARG A 104 -0.84 -5.52 4.37
C ARG A 104 0.66 -5.78 4.42
N LYS A 105 1.15 -6.50 5.43
CA LYS A 105 2.59 -6.78 5.62
C LYS A 105 3.22 -7.51 4.42
N ARG A 106 2.42 -8.20 3.60
CA ARG A 106 2.90 -8.84 2.35
C ARG A 106 3.44 -7.85 1.33
N ILE A 107 3.09 -6.56 1.41
CA ILE A 107 3.69 -5.53 0.55
C ILE A 107 5.21 -5.46 0.74
N GLU A 108 5.72 -5.81 1.93
CA GLU A 108 7.16 -5.86 2.20
C GLU A 108 7.83 -7.03 1.45
N GLU A 109 7.10 -8.13 1.19
CA GLU A 109 7.60 -9.22 0.33
C GLU A 109 7.79 -8.73 -1.12
N VAL A 110 6.88 -7.87 -1.61
CA VAL A 110 6.98 -7.26 -2.94
C VAL A 110 8.25 -6.41 -3.03
N PHE A 111 8.42 -5.47 -2.10
CA PHE A 111 9.59 -4.58 -2.11
C PHE A 111 10.90 -5.32 -1.81
N GLY A 112 10.86 -6.35 -0.96
CA GLY A 112 11.99 -7.22 -0.69
C GLY A 112 12.44 -7.97 -1.95
N TRP A 113 11.50 -8.60 -2.65
CA TRP A 113 11.79 -9.31 -3.90
C TRP A 113 12.32 -8.39 -4.99
N ILE A 114 11.70 -7.22 -5.18
CA ILE A 114 12.16 -6.23 -6.17
C ILE A 114 13.60 -5.82 -5.89
N LYS A 115 13.93 -5.48 -4.64
CA LYS A 115 15.30 -5.09 -4.29
C LYS A 115 16.32 -6.21 -4.53
N ALA A 116 15.98 -7.45 -4.18
CA ALA A 116 16.90 -8.57 -4.23
C ALA A 116 17.04 -9.20 -5.63
N GLN A 117 15.98 -9.21 -6.45
CA GLN A 117 15.97 -9.93 -7.74
C GLN A 117 16.07 -9.03 -8.96
N THR A 118 15.71 -7.74 -8.85
CA THR A 118 15.56 -6.87 -10.03
C THR A 118 16.57 -5.72 -10.09
N GLY A 119 17.61 -5.75 -9.24
CA GLY A 119 18.65 -4.72 -9.21
C GLY A 119 18.23 -3.41 -8.55
N PHE A 120 17.03 -3.33 -7.96
CA PHE A 120 16.54 -2.10 -7.30
C PHE A 120 17.17 -1.82 -5.93
N ALA A 121 18.08 -2.67 -5.45
CA ALA A 121 18.99 -2.30 -4.36
C ALA A 121 19.90 -1.11 -4.76
N LYS A 122 20.29 -1.02 -6.04
CA LYS A 122 21.04 0.10 -6.61
C LYS A 122 20.60 0.34 -8.06
N VAL A 123 19.84 1.42 -8.27
CA VAL A 123 19.30 1.74 -9.60
C VAL A 123 20.41 2.27 -10.51
N GLU A 124 20.71 1.54 -11.59
CA GLU A 124 21.78 1.88 -12.54
C GLU A 124 21.31 2.74 -13.73
N VAL A 125 20.01 3.07 -13.82
CA VAL A 125 19.47 3.94 -14.89
C VAL A 125 19.22 5.36 -14.38
N GLN A 126 19.57 6.35 -15.20
CA GLN A 126 19.37 7.76 -14.87
C GLN A 126 18.10 8.33 -15.50
N GLY A 127 17.35 9.11 -14.72
CA GLY A 127 16.16 9.84 -15.16
C GLY A 127 14.85 9.16 -14.75
N ARG A 128 13.94 9.95 -14.18
CA ARG A 128 12.67 9.47 -13.60
C ARG A 128 11.84 8.60 -14.56
N PRO A 129 11.68 8.93 -15.86
CA PRO A 129 10.93 8.07 -16.78
C PRO A 129 11.56 6.67 -16.95
N LYS A 130 12.90 6.57 -17.03
CA LYS A 130 13.60 5.29 -17.17
C LYS A 130 13.46 4.45 -15.90
N VAL A 131 13.63 5.08 -14.73
CA VAL A 131 13.44 4.39 -13.44
C VAL A 131 12.00 3.93 -13.28
N ALA A 132 11.02 4.72 -13.71
CA ALA A 132 9.60 4.37 -13.62
C ALA A 132 9.27 3.16 -14.50
N ALA A 133 9.80 3.14 -15.73
CA ALA A 133 9.66 1.99 -16.62
C ALA A 133 10.28 0.73 -16.01
N ALA A 134 11.53 0.81 -15.53
CA ALA A 134 12.21 -0.31 -14.88
C ALA A 134 11.44 -0.82 -13.64
N PHE A 135 10.86 0.10 -12.85
CA PHE A 135 10.09 -0.25 -11.66
C PHE A 135 8.78 -0.96 -12.03
N GLY A 136 8.09 -0.47 -13.07
CA GLY A 136 6.92 -1.14 -13.63
C GLY A 136 7.22 -2.56 -14.12
N PHE A 137 8.35 -2.77 -14.81
CA PHE A 137 8.79 -4.10 -15.22
C PHE A 137 9.06 -5.02 -14.04
N ALA A 138 9.74 -4.52 -12.99
CA ALA A 138 10.01 -5.31 -11.78
C ALA A 138 8.72 -5.74 -11.07
N ILE A 139 7.73 -4.85 -10.98
CA ILE A 139 6.41 -5.14 -10.40
C ILE A 139 5.67 -6.20 -11.22
N ALA A 140 5.67 -6.09 -12.55
CA ALA A 140 5.06 -7.08 -13.44
C ALA A 140 5.73 -8.45 -13.27
N ALA A 141 7.06 -8.48 -13.22
CA ALA A 141 7.82 -9.71 -12.99
C ALA A 141 7.50 -10.36 -11.64
N TYR A 142 7.37 -9.56 -10.57
CA TYR A 142 6.96 -10.07 -9.26
C TYR A 142 5.61 -10.81 -9.33
N ASN A 143 4.61 -10.19 -9.97
CA ASN A 143 3.30 -10.80 -10.13
C ASN A 143 3.40 -12.13 -10.89
N LEU A 144 4.15 -12.19 -11.98
CA LEU A 144 4.35 -13.42 -12.77
C LEU A 144 4.99 -14.54 -11.95
N VAL A 145 6.00 -14.22 -11.14
CA VAL A 145 6.67 -15.22 -10.27
C VAL A 145 5.74 -15.71 -9.15
N ARG A 146 4.77 -14.89 -8.72
CA ARG A 146 3.81 -15.26 -7.67
C ARG A 146 2.67 -16.13 -8.18
N LEU A 147 2.24 -15.95 -9.44
CA LEU A 147 1.08 -16.64 -10.02
C LEU A 147 1.13 -18.18 -9.91
N PRO A 148 2.23 -18.89 -10.22
CA PRO A 148 2.26 -20.35 -10.14
C PRO A 148 1.88 -20.90 -8.76
N ARG A 149 2.34 -20.24 -7.68
CA ARG A 149 1.99 -20.63 -6.30
C ARG A 149 0.50 -20.43 -6.01
N LEU A 150 -0.10 -19.37 -6.55
CA LEU A 150 -1.52 -19.08 -6.38
C LEU A 150 -2.38 -20.08 -7.16
N ILE A 151 -1.98 -20.42 -8.38
CA ILE A 151 -2.67 -21.39 -9.24
C ILE A 151 -2.64 -22.77 -8.59
N ALA A 152 -1.47 -23.24 -8.15
CA ALA A 152 -1.32 -24.53 -7.48
C ALA A 152 -2.18 -24.62 -6.21
N GLY A 153 -2.28 -23.53 -5.44
CA GLY A 153 -3.11 -23.47 -4.24
C GLY A 153 -4.62 -23.36 -4.51
N ALA A 154 -5.04 -22.99 -5.72
CA ALA A 154 -6.45 -22.88 -6.11
C ALA A 154 -7.04 -24.20 -6.65
N THR A 155 -6.17 -25.14 -7.07
CA THR A 155 -6.54 -26.48 -7.55
C THR A 155 -6.75 -27.52 -6.43
N THR A 156 -6.81 -27.08 -5.17
CA THR A 156 -7.07 -27.95 -3.99
C THR A 156 -8.36 -27.53 -3.32
#